data_AF-A0A8H6XKH8-F1
#
_entry.id   AF-A0A8H6XKH8-F1
#
_cell.length_a   1.000
_cell.length_b   1.000
_cell.length_c   1.000
_cell.angle_alpha   90.00
_cell.angle_beta   90.00
_cell.angle_gamma   90.00
#
_symmetry.space_group_name_H-M   'P 1'
#
loop_
_entity.id
_entity.type
_entity.pdbx_description
1 polymer ?
#
loop_
_entity_poly.entity_id
_entity_poly.type
_entity_poly.pdbx_seq_one_letter_code
_entity_poly.pdbx_strand_id
1 'polypeptide(L)'
;MFPATSKTFLLWPKSNLTTCRSKISVPSRSIPSTPPPSSTRERSPRTKDSSTPSVATIFALAILHNGFPSGTPGVPQISFEELNRRLYHTCILHDLGWTMTEEGRAHPAHAMTFELHGGIMAYDHLHTAAPSLDAQQVGDIVQSIVLHTLEFPSGKSSATGALMFLSAWFDVCGYHEAGPGSRFVDRETVKEIEKEYPRGAFAVEGKEVLDREFSEKPNTLLLPFPRQR
;
A
#
# COMPACT_ATOMS: atom_id res chain seq x y z
N MET A 1 11.09 8.55 -30.67
CA MET A 1 10.18 9.70 -30.56
C MET A 1 8.78 9.15 -30.71
N PHE A 2 8.12 8.81 -29.60
CA PHE A 2 6.77 8.25 -29.57
C PHE A 2 5.82 9.29 -28.96
N PRO A 3 4.56 9.39 -29.43
CA PRO A 3 3.67 10.47 -29.02
C PRO A 3 3.14 10.21 -27.61
N ALA A 4 3.26 11.22 -26.75
CA ALA A 4 2.65 11.25 -25.43
C ALA A 4 1.14 11.49 -25.57
N THR A 5 0.33 10.46 -25.33
CA THR A 5 -1.09 10.62 -25.00
C THR A 5 -1.28 10.34 -23.52
N SER A 6 -0.90 11.32 -22.69
CA SER A 6 -1.24 11.32 -21.27
C SER A 6 -2.62 11.94 -21.11
N LYS A 7 -3.62 11.13 -20.78
CA LYS A 7 -4.91 11.61 -20.27
C LYS A 7 -5.37 10.76 -19.10
N THR A 8 -5.31 11.39 -17.93
CA THR A 8 -6.16 11.16 -16.74
C THR A 8 -5.74 10.00 -15.83
N PHE A 9 -4.67 10.22 -15.06
CA PHE A 9 -4.56 9.60 -13.72
C PHE A 9 -5.01 10.60 -12.66
N LEU A 10 -5.93 10.12 -11.82
CA LEU A 10 -6.70 10.78 -10.77
C LEU A 10 -5.97 11.88 -9.98
N LEU A 11 -6.52 13.10 -10.03
CA LEU A 11 -6.18 14.20 -9.12
C LEU A 11 -6.89 13.98 -7.77
N TRP A 12 -6.11 13.73 -6.71
CA TRP A 12 -6.60 13.76 -5.33
C TRP A 12 -6.59 15.20 -4.78
N PRO A 13 -7.71 15.76 -4.27
CA PRO A 13 -7.75 17.13 -3.80
C PRO A 13 -7.01 17.34 -2.46
N LYS A 14 -6.31 18.48 -2.35
CA LYS A 14 -5.53 18.93 -1.18
C LYS A 14 -6.33 19.05 0.14
N SER A 15 -7.66 18.94 0.11
CA SER A 15 -8.56 19.16 1.26
C SER A 15 -8.59 18.02 2.28
N ASN A 16 -8.03 16.84 1.99
CA ASN A 16 -8.16 15.66 2.86
C ASN A 16 -7.06 15.51 3.93
N LEU A 17 -6.01 16.35 3.92
CA LEU A 17 -4.95 16.33 4.94
C LEU A 17 -5.44 16.81 6.32
N THR A 18 -6.50 17.61 6.36
CA THR A 18 -7.06 18.17 7.61
C THR A 18 -8.00 17.18 8.32
N THR A 19 -8.58 16.22 7.59
CA THR A 19 -9.67 15.36 8.09
C THR A 19 -9.18 14.13 8.86
N CYS A 20 -7.93 13.69 8.67
CA CYS A 20 -7.32 12.63 9.50
C CYS A 20 -6.98 13.10 10.92
N ARG A 21 -6.85 14.42 11.15
CA ARG A 21 -6.52 14.97 12.47
C ARG A 21 -7.72 15.09 13.40
N SER A 22 -8.95 15.02 12.89
CA SER A 22 -10.17 15.39 13.63
C SER A 22 -11.10 14.22 13.98
N LYS A 23 -10.75 12.96 13.67
CA LYS A 23 -11.62 11.79 13.93
C LYS A 23 -11.16 10.84 15.05
N ILE A 24 -10.07 11.16 15.76
CA ILE A 24 -9.76 10.49 17.03
C ILE A 24 -10.23 11.40 18.18
N SER A 25 -11.53 11.34 18.44
CA SER A 25 -12.19 11.90 19.62
C SER A 25 -13.48 11.12 19.84
N VAL A 26 -13.51 10.27 20.87
CA VAL A 26 -14.68 9.51 21.29
C VAL A 26 -15.46 10.33 22.32
N PRO A 27 -16.78 10.56 22.10
CA PRO A 27 -17.75 10.10 23.10
C PRO A 27 -19.07 9.53 22.53
N SER A 28 -19.63 8.63 23.34
CA SER A 28 -20.82 7.75 23.21
C SER A 28 -22.17 8.42 22.85
N ARG A 29 -23.01 7.75 22.02
CA ARG A 29 -24.44 7.44 22.33
C ARG A 29 -25.20 6.59 21.28
N SER A 30 -25.88 5.57 21.81
CA SER A 30 -27.12 4.84 21.41
C SER A 30 -27.47 4.55 19.94
N ILE A 31 -27.61 3.24 19.66
CA ILE A 31 -28.19 2.62 18.46
C ILE A 31 -29.72 2.48 18.62
N PRO A 32 -30.54 2.74 17.58
CA PRO A 32 -31.86 2.14 17.46
C PRO A 32 -31.85 0.89 16.57
N SER A 33 -32.52 -0.13 17.08
CA SER A 33 -32.76 -1.47 16.52
C SER A 33 -33.83 -1.49 15.42
N THR A 34 -33.53 -2.09 14.26
CA THR A 34 -34.36 -3.09 13.55
C THR A 34 -33.77 -3.43 12.16
N PRO A 35 -33.71 -4.72 11.74
CA PRO A 35 -33.31 -5.09 10.39
C PRO A 35 -34.52 -5.38 9.48
N PRO A 36 -34.43 -5.14 8.17
CA PRO A 36 -35.23 -5.89 7.21
C PRO A 36 -34.33 -6.42 6.05
N PRO A 37 -34.86 -7.22 5.10
CA PRO A 37 -34.62 -8.65 5.04
C PRO A 37 -33.63 -9.02 3.92
N SER A 38 -33.16 -10.26 3.98
CA SER A 38 -32.38 -10.96 2.97
C SER A 38 -33.08 -11.02 1.61
N SER A 39 -32.48 -10.43 0.58
CA SER A 39 -32.63 -10.91 -0.80
C SER A 39 -31.39 -10.60 -1.65
N THR A 40 -30.87 -11.65 -2.27
CA THR A 40 -30.06 -11.67 -3.52
C THR A 40 -29.01 -10.56 -3.68
N ARG A 41 -27.83 -10.78 -3.09
CA ARG A 41 -26.62 -10.01 -3.34
C ARG A 41 -26.01 -10.44 -4.68
N GLU A 42 -26.45 -9.81 -5.77
CA GLU A 42 -25.65 -9.76 -7.00
C GLU A 42 -24.28 -9.18 -6.66
N ARG A 43 -23.24 -9.91 -7.05
CA ARG A 43 -21.84 -9.63 -6.73
C ARG A 43 -21.36 -8.51 -7.65
N SER A 44 -21.66 -7.27 -7.28
CA SER A 44 -21.10 -6.09 -7.95
C SER A 44 -19.58 -6.03 -7.70
N PRO A 45 -18.74 -5.94 -8.74
CA PRO A 45 -17.32 -5.68 -8.57
C PRO A 45 -17.17 -4.33 -7.89
N ARG A 46 -16.38 -4.30 -6.82
CA ARG A 46 -16.14 -3.09 -6.04
C ARG A 46 -15.53 -2.03 -6.97
N THR A 47 -16.35 -1.11 -7.48
CA THR A 47 -15.85 0.19 -7.93
C THR A 47 -15.38 0.87 -6.66
N LYS A 48 -14.12 0.61 -6.27
CA LYS A 48 -13.44 1.31 -5.18
C LYS A 48 -13.58 2.80 -5.51
N ASP A 49 -14.36 3.51 -4.72
CA ASP A 49 -14.35 4.96 -4.75
C ASP A 49 -12.90 5.38 -4.48
N SER A 50 -12.32 6.13 -5.42
CA SER A 50 -10.89 6.47 -5.45
C SER A 50 -10.43 7.27 -4.22
N SER A 51 -11.36 7.63 -3.32
CA SER A 51 -11.17 8.40 -2.09
C SER A 51 -10.84 7.57 -0.84
N THR A 52 -10.86 6.23 -0.90
CA THR A 52 -10.56 5.40 0.28
C THR A 52 -9.08 5.01 0.30
N PRO A 53 -8.30 5.36 1.34
CA PRO A 53 -6.91 4.96 1.46
C PRO A 53 -6.74 3.43 1.40
N SER A 54 -5.62 2.96 0.86
CA SER A 54 -5.28 1.54 0.97
C SER A 54 -5.11 1.12 2.43
N VAL A 55 -5.36 -0.15 2.75
CA VAL A 55 -5.17 -0.67 4.11
C VAL A 55 -3.68 -0.61 4.50
N ALA A 56 -2.76 -0.86 3.56
CA ALA A 56 -1.34 -0.56 3.73
C ALA A 56 -1.09 0.90 4.16
N THR A 57 -1.74 1.90 3.53
CA THR A 57 -1.63 3.31 3.98
C THR A 57 -2.04 3.48 5.44
N ILE A 58 -3.13 2.83 5.86
CA ILE A 58 -3.65 2.94 7.22
C ILE A 58 -2.69 2.30 8.24
N PHE A 59 -2.15 1.11 7.93
CA PHE A 59 -1.12 0.49 8.76
C PHE A 59 0.16 1.33 8.82
N ALA A 60 0.60 1.91 7.71
CA ALA A 60 1.78 2.75 7.68
C ALA A 60 1.62 3.98 8.59
N LEU A 61 0.44 4.61 8.59
CA LEU A 61 0.10 5.71 9.50
C LEU A 61 0.06 5.22 10.96
N ALA A 62 -0.51 4.05 11.24
CA ALA A 62 -0.54 3.50 12.60
C ALA A 62 0.87 3.22 13.15
N ILE A 63 1.78 2.67 12.33
CA ILE A 63 3.18 2.42 12.72
C ILE A 63 3.93 3.74 12.95
N LEU A 64 3.71 4.72 12.07
CA LEU A 64 4.27 6.08 12.20
C LEU A 64 3.81 6.75 13.51
N HIS A 65 2.52 6.63 13.85
CA HIS A 65 1.95 7.17 15.09
C HIS A 65 2.49 6.49 16.36
N ASN A 66 2.93 5.23 16.26
CA ASN A 66 3.57 4.51 17.36
C ASN A 66 5.08 4.82 17.51
N GLY A 67 5.59 5.83 16.79
CA GLY A 67 6.91 6.40 17.03
C GLY A 67 7.99 5.99 16.04
N PHE A 68 7.71 5.11 15.07
CA PHE A 68 8.61 4.85 13.95
C PHE A 68 8.85 6.14 13.13
N PRO A 69 10.04 6.40 12.54
CA PRO A 69 11.30 5.64 12.58
C PRO A 69 12.18 5.93 13.81
N SER A 70 11.69 6.66 14.82
CA SER A 70 12.52 7.18 15.92
C SER A 70 13.32 6.07 16.61
N GLY A 71 14.64 6.24 16.66
CA GLY A 71 15.54 5.27 17.33
C GLY A 71 15.68 3.92 16.62
N THR A 72 15.20 3.77 15.39
CA THR A 72 15.34 2.51 14.63
C THR A 72 16.74 2.41 13.99
N PRO A 73 17.57 1.42 14.37
CA PRO A 73 18.90 1.25 13.78
C PRO A 73 18.82 1.02 12.26
N GLY A 74 19.72 1.66 11.51
CA GLY A 74 19.79 1.50 10.05
C GLY A 74 18.72 2.25 9.25
N VAL A 75 17.84 3.01 9.91
CA VAL A 75 16.80 3.84 9.27
C VAL A 75 17.12 5.33 9.46
N PRO A 76 17.37 6.09 8.37
CA PRO A 76 17.58 7.53 8.44
C PRO A 76 16.40 8.26 9.08
N GLN A 77 16.69 9.26 9.90
CA GLN A 77 15.68 10.12 10.51
C GLN A 77 15.43 11.31 9.58
N ILE A 78 14.20 11.46 9.11
CA ILE A 78 13.75 12.58 8.27
C ILE A 78 12.56 13.27 8.95
N SER A 79 12.22 14.49 8.52
CA SER A 79 11.05 15.17 9.08
C SER A 79 9.76 14.40 8.81
N PHE A 80 8.79 14.52 9.70
CA PHE A 80 7.48 13.90 9.54
C PHE A 80 6.82 14.32 8.21
N GLU A 81 6.91 15.60 7.84
CA GLU A 81 6.34 16.12 6.59
C GLU A 81 6.96 15.43 5.38
N GLU A 82 8.28 15.28 5.37
CA GLU A 82 9.01 14.64 4.27
C GLU A 82 8.68 13.16 4.17
N LEU A 83 8.66 12.46 5.31
CA LEU A 83 8.28 11.05 5.36
C LEU A 83 6.84 10.84 4.90
N ASN A 84 5.90 11.62 5.41
CA ASN A 84 4.49 11.51 5.08
C ASN A 84 4.24 11.75 3.58
N ARG A 85 4.95 12.72 2.98
CA ARG A 85 4.86 12.99 1.53
C ARG A 85 5.32 11.78 0.70
N ARG A 86 6.49 11.22 1.00
CA ARG A 86 7.02 10.04 0.28
C ARG A 86 6.17 8.80 0.52
N LEU A 87 5.75 8.58 1.76
CA LEU A 87 4.93 7.45 2.17
C LEU A 87 3.56 7.47 1.48
N TYR A 88 2.92 8.63 1.37
CA TYR A 88 1.66 8.79 0.66
C TYR A 88 1.77 8.28 -0.79
N HIS A 89 2.75 8.77 -1.55
CA HIS A 89 2.96 8.32 -2.93
C HIS A 89 3.34 6.84 -3.00
N THR A 90 4.16 6.36 -2.08
CA THR A 90 4.57 4.95 -2.06
C THR A 90 3.35 4.04 -1.84
N CYS A 91 2.55 4.29 -0.79
CA CYS A 91 1.42 3.42 -0.48
C CYS A 91 0.33 3.41 -1.55
N ILE A 92 0.04 4.54 -2.22
CA ILE A 92 -0.98 4.54 -3.28
C ILE A 92 -0.49 3.89 -4.59
N LEU A 93 0.83 3.80 -4.80
CA LEU A 93 1.42 3.32 -6.06
C LEU A 93 2.06 1.92 -5.95
N HIS A 94 2.28 1.37 -4.74
CA HIS A 94 3.08 0.15 -4.58
C HIS A 94 2.53 -1.08 -5.31
N ASP A 95 1.21 -1.20 -5.41
CA ASP A 95 0.53 -2.30 -6.11
C ASP A 95 0.19 -1.96 -7.58
N LEU A 96 0.75 -0.89 -8.17
CA LEU A 96 0.47 -0.57 -9.58
C LEU A 96 0.79 -1.73 -10.54
N GLY A 97 1.80 -2.55 -10.21
CA GLY A 97 2.15 -3.73 -10.99
C GLY A 97 1.10 -4.85 -10.97
N TRP A 98 0.08 -4.77 -10.10
CA TRP A 98 -1.04 -5.71 -10.08
C TRP A 98 -2.11 -5.39 -11.13
N THR A 99 -1.96 -4.29 -11.87
CA THR A 99 -2.94 -3.83 -12.85
C THR A 99 -3.25 -4.90 -13.90
N MET A 100 -4.54 -4.99 -14.23
CA MET A 100 -5.06 -5.87 -15.28
C MET A 100 -5.67 -5.08 -16.44
N THR A 101 -5.55 -3.75 -16.42
CA THR A 101 -6.01 -2.91 -17.53
C THR A 101 -5.11 -3.14 -18.75
N GLU A 102 -5.70 -3.07 -19.94
CA GLU A 102 -4.97 -3.18 -21.21
C GLU A 102 -3.84 -2.15 -21.29
N GLU A 103 -4.11 -0.90 -20.90
CA GLU A 103 -3.13 0.17 -20.85
C GLU A 103 -1.95 -0.14 -19.90
N GLY A 104 -2.23 -0.65 -18.69
CA GLY A 104 -1.18 -0.98 -17.73
C GLY A 104 -0.30 -2.14 -18.19
N ARG A 105 -0.90 -3.13 -18.86
CA ARG A 105 -0.20 -4.30 -19.42
C ARG A 105 0.52 -4.02 -20.73
N ALA A 106 0.15 -2.95 -21.45
CA ALA A 106 0.85 -2.51 -22.66
C ALA A 106 2.25 -1.93 -22.35
N HIS A 107 2.50 -1.54 -21.09
CA HIS A 107 3.82 -1.06 -20.67
C HIS A 107 4.86 -2.19 -20.77
N PRO A 108 6.03 -1.99 -21.42
CA PRO A 108 7.03 -3.06 -21.63
C PRO A 108 7.53 -3.72 -20.35
N ALA A 109 7.55 -3.00 -19.23
CA ALA A 109 7.91 -3.55 -17.93
C ALA A 109 6.91 -4.58 -17.37
N HIS A 110 5.72 -4.75 -17.97
CA HIS A 110 4.73 -5.77 -17.57
C HIS A 110 5.31 -7.19 -17.58
N ALA A 111 6.33 -7.45 -18.40
CA ALA A 111 7.01 -8.74 -18.43
C ALA A 111 7.96 -8.99 -17.23
N MET A 112 8.22 -7.98 -16.40
CA MET A 112 9.02 -8.08 -15.18
C MET A 112 8.13 -8.45 -13.97
N THR A 113 8.74 -8.77 -12.84
CA THR A 113 7.99 -8.92 -11.57
C THR A 113 7.16 -7.67 -11.27
N PHE A 114 6.01 -7.82 -10.61
CA PHE A 114 5.07 -6.73 -10.39
C PHE A 114 5.71 -5.56 -9.61
N GLU A 115 6.69 -5.81 -8.75
CA GLU A 115 7.40 -4.77 -8.01
C GLU A 115 8.22 -3.87 -8.94
N LEU A 116 8.90 -4.47 -9.94
CA LEU A 116 9.65 -3.74 -10.96
C LEU A 116 8.71 -3.04 -11.93
N HIS A 117 7.66 -3.73 -12.39
CA HIS A 117 6.64 -3.16 -13.27
C HIS A 117 5.96 -1.95 -12.62
N GLY A 118 5.47 -2.12 -11.40
CA GLY A 118 4.84 -1.07 -10.61
C GLY A 118 5.78 0.08 -10.30
N GLY A 119 7.04 -0.21 -9.95
CA GLY A 119 8.06 0.81 -9.72
C GLY A 119 8.35 1.67 -10.95
N ILE A 120 8.47 1.07 -12.13
CA ILE A 120 8.69 1.80 -13.38
C ILE A 120 7.46 2.63 -13.76
N MET A 121 6.25 2.06 -13.65
CA MET A 121 5.02 2.82 -13.88
C MET A 121 4.86 3.99 -12.90
N ALA A 122 5.21 3.78 -11.63
CA ALA A 122 5.21 4.83 -10.62
C ALA A 122 6.21 5.94 -10.97
N TYR A 123 7.42 5.59 -11.44
CA TYR A 123 8.40 6.57 -11.90
C TYR A 123 7.84 7.46 -13.02
N ASP A 124 7.29 6.84 -14.08
CA ASP A 124 6.70 7.56 -15.22
C ASP A 124 5.54 8.48 -14.79
N HIS A 125 4.69 7.97 -13.90
CA HIS A 125 3.57 8.72 -13.33
C HIS A 125 4.07 9.92 -12.52
N LEU A 126 5.00 9.72 -11.57
CA LEU A 126 5.50 10.78 -10.69
C LEU A 126 6.24 11.86 -11.47
N HIS A 127 7.01 11.47 -12.48
CA HIS A 127 7.72 12.42 -13.34
C HIS A 127 6.77 13.41 -14.04
N THR A 128 5.57 12.94 -14.39
CA THR A 128 4.56 13.77 -15.09
C THR A 128 3.62 14.48 -14.12
N ALA A 129 3.15 13.77 -13.08
CA ALA A 129 2.03 14.21 -12.23
C ALA A 129 2.46 14.89 -10.92
N ALA A 130 3.72 14.75 -10.51
CA ALA A 130 4.23 15.27 -9.25
C ALA A 130 5.53 16.07 -9.41
N PRO A 131 5.54 17.16 -10.22
CA PRO A 131 6.76 17.92 -10.53
C PRO A 131 7.39 18.64 -9.31
N SER A 132 6.68 18.69 -8.18
CA SER A 132 7.19 19.21 -6.91
C SER A 132 8.08 18.23 -6.14
N LEU A 133 8.17 16.97 -6.59
CA LEU A 133 9.09 16.00 -6.02
C LEU A 133 10.46 16.14 -6.69
N ASP A 134 11.51 16.25 -5.89
CA ASP A 134 12.86 16.22 -6.43
C ASP A 134 13.31 14.79 -6.78
N ALA A 135 14.46 14.67 -7.45
CA ALA A 135 14.99 13.38 -7.89
C ALA A 135 15.28 12.40 -6.74
N GLN A 136 15.70 12.89 -5.58
CA GLN A 136 15.97 12.04 -4.42
C GLN A 136 14.66 11.47 -3.86
N GLN A 137 13.60 12.28 -3.83
CA GLN A 137 12.29 11.83 -3.39
C GLN A 137 11.65 10.83 -4.33
N VAL A 138 11.69 11.10 -5.64
CA VAL A 138 11.21 10.17 -6.67
C VAL A 138 11.98 8.86 -6.58
N GLY A 139 13.31 8.92 -6.46
CA GLY A 139 14.15 7.74 -6.29
C GLY A 139 13.78 6.93 -5.04
N ASP A 140 13.57 7.58 -3.90
CA ASP A 140 13.19 6.91 -2.65
C ASP A 140 11.81 6.25 -2.74
N ILE A 141 10.82 6.91 -3.35
CA ILE A 141 9.48 6.34 -3.57
C ILE A 141 9.57 5.11 -4.47
N VAL A 142 10.19 5.24 -5.64
CA VAL A 142 10.29 4.16 -6.63
C VAL A 142 11.08 2.98 -6.07
N GLN A 143 12.20 3.23 -5.40
CA GLN A 143 12.97 2.17 -4.76
C GLN A 143 12.21 1.50 -3.62
N SER A 144 11.44 2.26 -2.84
CA SER A 144 10.56 1.70 -1.80
C SER A 144 9.50 0.78 -2.40
N ILE A 145 8.92 1.12 -3.56
CA ILE A 145 7.98 0.26 -4.29
C ILE A 145 8.68 -0.99 -4.80
N VAL A 146 9.85 -0.89 -5.43
CA VAL A 146 10.55 -2.05 -5.98
C VAL A 146 10.96 -3.07 -4.90
N LEU A 147 11.21 -2.60 -3.69
CA LEU A 147 11.76 -3.42 -2.60
C LEU A 147 10.74 -3.83 -1.53
N HIS A 148 9.46 -3.43 -1.64
CA HIS A 148 8.50 -3.58 -0.54
C HIS A 148 8.13 -5.03 -0.18
N THR A 149 8.44 -6.01 -1.04
CA THR A 149 8.23 -7.44 -0.78
C THR A 149 9.49 -8.17 -0.35
N LEU A 150 10.65 -7.49 -0.37
CA LEU A 150 11.95 -8.10 -0.13
C LEU A 150 12.42 -7.86 1.30
N GLU A 151 12.68 -8.96 2.02
CA GLU A 151 13.35 -8.91 3.30
C GLU A 151 14.88 -8.90 3.11
N PHE A 152 15.55 -7.87 3.64
CA PHE A 152 17.00 -7.79 3.64
C PHE A 152 17.54 -8.11 5.04
N PRO A 153 18.32 -9.19 5.22
CA PRO A 153 18.82 -9.59 6.54
C PRO A 153 19.86 -8.62 7.11
N SER A 154 20.44 -7.75 6.26
CA SER A 154 21.40 -6.73 6.65
C SER A 154 21.38 -5.56 5.66
N GLY A 155 21.88 -4.41 6.08
CA GLY A 155 21.97 -3.20 5.24
C GLY A 155 21.26 -2.00 5.86
N LYS A 156 20.96 -1.00 5.03
CA LYS A 156 20.19 0.18 5.40
C LYS A 156 18.98 0.28 4.48
N SER A 157 17.85 0.73 5.03
CA SER A 157 16.66 1.08 4.27
C SER A 157 16.33 2.56 4.52
N SER A 158 15.60 3.19 3.62
CA SER A 158 15.00 4.48 3.92
C SER A 158 13.86 4.32 4.93
N ALA A 159 13.48 5.41 5.59
CA ALA A 159 12.30 5.39 6.46
C ALA A 159 11.02 5.02 5.70
N THR A 160 10.90 5.50 4.45
CA THR A 160 9.78 5.18 3.55
C THR A 160 9.78 3.70 3.17
N GLY A 161 10.92 3.15 2.76
CA GLY A 161 11.02 1.74 2.35
C GLY A 161 10.74 0.78 3.51
N ALA A 162 11.29 1.06 4.69
CA ALA A 162 11.04 0.25 5.88
C ALA A 162 9.56 0.28 6.31
N LEU A 163 8.91 1.45 6.29
CA LEU A 163 7.47 1.54 6.57
C LEU A 163 6.64 0.83 5.51
N MET A 164 7.00 0.99 4.24
CA MET A 164 6.26 0.36 3.16
C MET A 164 6.31 -1.16 3.31
N PHE A 165 7.49 -1.75 3.49
CA PHE A 165 7.65 -3.19 3.75
C PHE A 165 6.77 -3.66 4.92
N LEU A 166 6.88 -3.00 6.09
CA LEU A 166 6.08 -3.37 7.27
C LEU A 166 4.58 -3.27 7.00
N SER A 167 4.14 -2.18 6.37
CA SER A 167 2.72 -1.93 6.12
C SER A 167 2.12 -2.86 5.07
N ALA A 168 2.85 -3.17 3.99
CA ALA A 168 2.45 -4.15 2.99
C ALA A 168 2.38 -5.56 3.60
N TRP A 169 3.37 -5.91 4.42
CA TRP A 169 3.37 -7.17 5.15
C TRP A 169 2.14 -7.29 6.05
N PHE A 170 1.80 -6.24 6.82
CA PHE A 170 0.58 -6.24 7.63
C PHE A 170 -0.71 -6.32 6.80
N ASP A 171 -0.74 -5.69 5.63
CA ASP A 171 -1.91 -5.75 4.73
C ASP A 171 -2.11 -7.15 4.12
N VAL A 172 -1.03 -7.85 3.78
CA VAL A 172 -1.06 -9.19 3.15
C VAL A 172 -1.17 -10.33 4.18
N CYS A 173 -0.40 -10.29 5.25
CA CYS A 173 -0.36 -11.35 6.26
C CYS A 173 -1.41 -11.13 7.36
N GLY A 174 -1.83 -9.89 7.58
CA GLY A 174 -2.63 -9.53 8.74
C GLY A 174 -1.78 -9.44 10.00
N TYR A 175 -2.33 -8.79 11.02
CA TYR A 175 -1.55 -8.46 12.22
C TYR A 175 -1.25 -9.66 13.13
N HIS A 176 -2.05 -10.72 13.05
CA HIS A 176 -1.86 -11.93 13.86
C HIS A 176 -0.50 -12.61 13.61
N GLU A 177 0.05 -12.46 12.39
CA GLU A 177 1.36 -13.02 12.01
C GLU A 177 2.55 -12.34 12.71
N ALA A 178 2.37 -11.12 13.25
CA ALA A 178 3.41 -10.46 14.03
C ALA A 178 3.49 -10.95 15.50
N GLY A 179 2.58 -11.86 15.90
CA GLY A 179 2.54 -12.48 17.22
C GLY A 179 2.01 -11.58 18.35
N PRO A 180 1.75 -12.16 19.54
CA PRO A 180 1.42 -11.38 20.73
C PRO A 180 2.56 -10.40 21.08
N GLY A 181 2.25 -9.10 21.16
CA GLY A 181 3.24 -8.09 21.57
C GLY A 181 4.06 -7.49 20.43
N SER A 182 3.56 -7.48 19.19
CA SER A 182 4.22 -6.76 18.11
C SER A 182 4.48 -5.30 18.51
N ARG A 183 5.76 -4.91 18.45
CA ARG A 183 6.27 -3.60 18.86
C ARG A 183 5.87 -2.45 17.94
N PHE A 184 5.13 -2.72 16.86
CA PHE A 184 4.90 -1.77 15.78
C PHE A 184 3.54 -1.07 15.83
N VAL A 185 2.48 -1.77 16.27
CA VAL A 185 1.13 -1.20 16.40
C VAL A 185 0.44 -1.84 17.59
N ASP A 186 -0.37 -1.11 18.36
CA ASP A 186 -1.17 -1.71 19.42
C ASP A 186 -2.29 -2.62 18.87
N ARG A 187 -2.63 -3.69 19.59
CA ARG A 187 -3.62 -4.68 19.15
C ARG A 187 -5.04 -4.08 19.08
N GLU A 188 -5.39 -3.12 19.92
CA GLU A 188 -6.70 -2.46 19.83
C GLU A 188 -6.78 -1.57 18.59
N THR A 189 -5.70 -0.85 18.24
CA THR A 189 -5.63 -0.09 16.98
C THR A 189 -5.83 -1.00 15.76
N VAL A 190 -5.24 -2.19 15.76
CA VAL A 190 -5.44 -3.17 14.69
C VAL A 190 -6.89 -3.59 14.58
N LYS A 191 -7.55 -3.91 15.71
CA LYS A 191 -8.98 -4.28 15.69
C LYS A 191 -9.85 -3.16 15.15
N GLU A 192 -9.54 -1.90 15.48
CA GLU A 192 -10.23 -0.73 14.94
C GLU A 192 -10.05 -0.63 13.43
N ILE A 193 -8.83 -0.81 12.93
CA ILE A 193 -8.51 -0.81 11.50
C ILE A 193 -9.25 -1.94 10.78
N GLU A 194 -9.16 -3.19 11.26
CA GLU A 194 -9.80 -4.35 10.63
C GLU A 194 -11.34 -4.28 10.67
N LYS A 195 -11.89 -3.61 11.70
CA LYS A 195 -13.33 -3.36 11.79
C LYS A 195 -13.81 -2.33 10.78
N GLU A 196 -13.07 -1.23 10.62
CA GLU A 196 -13.44 -0.14 9.70
C GLU A 196 -13.10 -0.48 8.24
N TYR A 197 -11.99 -1.18 8.02
CA TYR A 197 -11.46 -1.58 6.73
C TYR A 197 -11.32 -3.11 6.65
N PRO A 198 -12.45 -3.85 6.61
CA PRO A 198 -12.40 -5.30 6.56
C PRO A 198 -11.70 -5.76 5.29
N ARG A 199 -10.72 -6.65 5.47
CA ARG A 199 -9.90 -7.21 4.37
C ARG A 199 -10.76 -7.87 3.29
N GLY A 200 -11.89 -8.47 3.66
CA GLY A 200 -12.90 -8.94 2.71
C GLY A 200 -12.32 -9.83 1.61
N ALA A 201 -12.58 -9.49 0.34
CA ALA A 201 -12.06 -10.22 -0.83
C ALA A 201 -10.57 -9.96 -1.11
N PHE A 202 -9.91 -9.03 -0.43
CA PHE A 202 -8.51 -8.65 -0.70
C PHE A 202 -7.56 -9.85 -0.61
N ALA A 203 -7.73 -10.72 0.38
CA ALA A 203 -6.89 -11.92 0.49
C ALA A 203 -7.08 -12.88 -0.69
N VAL A 204 -8.29 -12.96 -1.25
CA VAL A 204 -8.59 -13.78 -2.44
C VAL A 204 -8.02 -13.14 -3.69
N GLU A 205 -8.26 -11.83 -3.88
CA GLU A 205 -7.73 -11.05 -5.01
C GLU A 205 -6.20 -11.06 -5.01
N GLY A 206 -5.56 -10.83 -3.85
CA GLY A 206 -4.12 -10.91 -3.69
C GLY A 206 -3.59 -12.29 -4.01
N LYS A 207 -4.24 -13.36 -3.53
CA LYS A 207 -3.86 -14.73 -3.90
C LYS A 207 -3.94 -14.96 -5.41
N GLU A 208 -5.02 -14.53 -6.07
CA GLU A 208 -5.17 -14.68 -7.52
C GLU A 208 -4.10 -13.90 -8.30
N VAL A 209 -3.73 -12.71 -7.83
CA VAL A 209 -2.63 -11.93 -8.41
C VAL A 209 -1.31 -12.67 -8.25
N LEU A 210 -1.00 -13.17 -7.05
CA LEU A 210 0.24 -13.88 -6.77
C LEU A 210 0.34 -15.20 -7.54
N ASP A 211 -0.72 -15.99 -7.60
CA ASP A 211 -0.77 -17.23 -8.39
C ASP A 211 -0.47 -16.97 -9.87
N ARG A 212 -1.04 -15.88 -10.41
CA ARG A 212 -0.78 -15.45 -11.78
C ARG A 212 0.66 -14.98 -11.95
N GLU A 213 1.19 -14.19 -11.01
CA GLU A 213 2.57 -13.72 -11.03
C GLU A 213 3.55 -14.90 -11.10
N PHE A 214 3.36 -15.92 -10.25
CA PHE A 214 4.17 -17.14 -10.27
C PHE A 214 4.03 -17.97 -11.55
N SER A 215 2.86 -17.90 -12.21
CA SER A 215 2.58 -18.65 -13.44
C SER A 215 3.14 -17.95 -14.69
N GLU A 216 2.93 -16.64 -14.81
CA GLU A 216 3.30 -15.84 -15.98
C GLU A 216 4.77 -15.42 -15.95
N LYS A 217 5.38 -15.27 -14.76
CA LYS A 217 6.71 -14.66 -14.59
C LYS A 217 7.61 -15.56 -13.73
N PRO A 218 8.32 -16.54 -14.33
CA PRO A 218 9.14 -17.51 -13.60
C PRO A 218 10.34 -16.90 -12.86
N ASN A 219 10.73 -15.67 -13.20
CA ASN A 219 11.81 -14.92 -12.56
C ASN A 219 11.29 -13.85 -11.59
N THR A 220 10.09 -14.03 -11.02
CA THR A 220 9.55 -13.09 -10.04
C THR A 220 10.48 -12.94 -8.82
N LEU A 221 10.51 -11.75 -8.25
CA LEU A 221 11.29 -11.46 -7.04
C LEU A 221 10.68 -12.09 -5.79
N LEU A 222 9.39 -12.42 -5.84
CA LEU A 222 8.76 -13.24 -4.84
C LEU A 222 9.33 -14.67 -4.92
N LEU A 223 10.07 -15.08 -3.90
CA LEU A 223 10.45 -16.48 -3.79
C LEU A 223 9.17 -17.30 -3.73
N PRO A 224 9.01 -18.36 -4.55
CA PRO A 224 7.89 -19.26 -4.36
C PRO A 224 7.98 -19.77 -2.93
N PHE A 225 6.94 -19.52 -2.12
CA PHE A 225 6.79 -20.22 -0.84
C PHE A 225 7.08 -21.69 -1.11
N PRO A 226 7.94 -22.35 -0.30
CA PRO A 226 8.26 -23.74 -0.55
C PRO A 226 6.93 -24.48 -0.66
N ARG A 227 6.62 -24.97 -1.87
CA ARG A 227 5.45 -25.83 -2.07
C ARG A 227 5.65 -26.95 -1.07
N GLN A 228 4.81 -27.00 -0.02
CA GLN A 228 4.74 -28.16 0.84
C GLN A 228 4.50 -29.34 -0.11
N ARG A 229 5.53 -30.15 -0.30
CA ARG A 229 5.46 -31.38 -1.07
C ARG A 229 4.79 -32.46 -0.24
#